data_AF-A0A950GR02-F1
#
_entry.id   AF-A0A950GR02-F1
#
_cell.length_a   1.000
_cell.length_b   1.000
_cell.length_c   1.000
_cell.angle_alpha   90.00
_cell.angle_beta   90.00
_cell.angle_gamma   90.00
#
_symmetry.space_group_name_H-M   'P 1'
#
loop_
_entity.id
_entity.type
_entity.pdbx_description
1 polymer ?
#
loop_
_entity_poly.entity_id
_entity_poly.type
_entity_poly.pdbx_seq_one_letter_code
_entity_poly.pdbx_strand_id
1 'polypeptide(L)' 'MPRNAAAYRVVAASLALLGRTDEAPEAIRVLLTSTPNATMGEIRSYIPYRDAEFVERYHSALRKAGLPE' A
#
# COMPACT_ATOMS: atom_id res chain seq x y z
N MET A 1 -17.27 -10.90 -4.04
CA MET A 1 -16.49 -9.78 -4.61
C MET A 1 -15.02 -10.12 -4.47
N PRO A 2 -14.24 -10.27 -5.54
CA PRO A 2 -12.79 -10.47 -5.40
C PRO A 2 -12.21 -9.27 -4.64
N ARG A 3 -11.47 -9.52 -3.56
CA ARG A 3 -10.77 -8.46 -2.84
C ARG A 3 -9.75 -7.84 -3.78
N ASN A 4 -9.98 -6.59 -4.19
CA ASN A 4 -9.10 -5.89 -5.13
C ASN A 4 -7.84 -5.42 -4.38
N ALA A 5 -6.74 -6.14 -4.55
CA ALA A 5 -5.45 -5.85 -3.93
C ALA A 5 -4.97 -4.41 -4.24
N ALA A 6 -5.18 -3.91 -5.45
CA ALA A 6 -4.77 -2.55 -5.80
C ALA A 6 -5.53 -1.50 -4.98
N ALA A 7 -6.83 -1.70 -4.76
CA ALA A 7 -7.65 -0.80 -3.95
C ALA A 7 -7.17 -0.74 -2.50
N TYR A 8 -6.84 -1.88 -1.90
CA TYR A 8 -6.36 -1.91 -0.50
C TYR A 8 -4.98 -1.26 -0.33
N ARG A 9 -4.11 -1.28 -1.35
CA ARG A 9 -2.84 -0.51 -1.31
C ARG A 9 -3.11 0.99 -1.26
N VAL A 10 -4.03 1.48 -2.10
CA VAL A 10 -4.41 2.91 -2.12
C VAL A 10 -5.06 3.33 -0.81
N VAL A 11 -5.95 2.49 -0.25
CA VAL A 11 -6.56 2.74 1.07
C VAL A 11 -5.50 2.78 2.16
N ALA A 12 -4.59 1.81 2.22
CA ALA A 12 -3.52 1.78 3.23
C ALA A 12 -2.62 3.02 3.16
N ALA A 13 -2.18 3.40 1.95
CA ALA A 13 -1.39 4.61 1.74
C ALA A 13 -2.15 5.87 2.16
N SER A 14 -3.42 5.98 1.80
CA SER A 14 -4.27 7.13 2.15
C SER A 14 -4.46 7.26 3.66
N LEU A 15 -4.74 6.14 4.35
CA LEU A 15 -4.89 6.10 5.80
C LEU A 15 -3.58 6.49 6.51
N ALA A 16 -2.43 5.99 6.03
CA ALA A 16 -1.13 6.36 6.57
C ALA A 16 -0.82 7.85 6.37
N LEU A 17 -1.16 8.43 5.21
CA LEU A 17 -0.99 9.86 4.95
C LEU A 17 -1.91 10.75 5.80
N LEU A 18 -3.10 10.26 6.15
CA LEU A 18 -4.04 10.93 7.05
C LEU A 18 -3.68 10.75 8.54
N GLY A 19 -2.59 10.03 8.85
CA GLY A 19 -2.17 9.75 10.23
C GLY A 19 -3.06 8.74 10.96
N ARG A 20 -3.89 7.96 10.25
CA ARG A 20 -4.76 6.92 10.83
C ARG A 20 -3.95 5.63 11.04
N THR A 21 -3.10 5.66 12.06
CA THR A 21 -2.10 4.62 12.35
C THR A 21 -2.68 3.26 12.70
N ASP A 22 -3.93 3.19 13.17
CA ASP A 22 -4.55 1.92 13.57
C ASP A 22 -5.21 1.22 12.38
N GLU A 23 -5.67 1.98 11.39
CA GLU A 23 -6.42 1.45 10.24
C GLU A 23 -5.55 1.15 9.03
N ALA A 24 -4.43 1.88 8.87
CA ALA A 24 -3.50 1.61 7.78
C ALA A 24 -2.93 0.17 7.82
N PRO A 25 -2.51 -0.37 8.98
CA PRO A 25 -2.05 -1.76 9.08
C PRO A 25 -3.16 -2.78 8.80
N GLU A 26 -4.40 -2.48 9.18
CA GLU A 26 -5.55 -3.36 8.91
C GLU A 26 -5.82 -3.46 7.40
N ALA A 27 -5.71 -2.35 6.67
CA ALA A 27 -5.80 -2.37 5.21
C ALA A 27 -4.67 -3.21 4.57
N ILE A 28 -3.44 -3.15 5.10
CA ILE A 28 -2.33 -4.01 4.66
C ILE A 28 -2.61 -5.50 4.97
N ARG A 29 -3.16 -5.81 6.14
CA ARG A 29 -3.54 -7.19 6.51
C ARG A 29 -4.58 -7.76 5.53
N VAL A 30 -5.57 -6.95 5.16
CA VAL A 30 -6.58 -7.32 4.17
C VAL A 30 -5.99 -7.52 2.77
N LEU A 31 -5.05 -6.66 2.37
CA LEU A 31 -4.27 -6.83 1.14
C LEU A 31 -3.54 -8.16 1.14
N LEU A 32 -2.76 -8.45 2.19
CA LEU A 32 -1.94 -9.67 2.29
C LEU A 32 -2.79 -10.94 2.38
N THR A 33 -4.00 -10.87 2.92
CA THR A 33 -4.96 -12.01 2.88
C THR A 33 -5.30 -12.41 1.44
N SER A 34 -5.30 -11.46 0.52
CA SER A 34 -5.68 -11.66 -0.89
C SER A 34 -4.47 -11.83 -1.80
N THR A 35 -3.32 -11.26 -1.41
CA THR A 35 -2.06 -11.31 -2.15
C THR A 35 -0.91 -11.45 -1.15
N PRO A 36 -0.66 -12.68 -0.65
CA PRO A 36 0.30 -12.91 0.43
C PRO A 36 1.73 -12.51 0.10
N ASN A 37 2.09 -12.53 -1.19
CA ASN A 37 3.42 -12.20 -1.67
C ASN A 37 3.59 -10.72 -2.00
N ALA A 38 2.58 -9.87 -1.74
CA ALA A 38 2.68 -8.45 -2.06
C ALA A 38 3.78 -7.79 -1.22
N THR A 39 4.83 -7.34 -1.91
CA THR A 39 5.95 -6.62 -1.31
C THR A 39 6.13 -5.22 -1.91
N MET A 40 6.95 -4.40 -1.28
CA MET A 40 7.34 -3.10 -1.81
C MET A 40 8.07 -3.25 -3.16
N GLY A 41 8.94 -4.25 -3.28
CA GLY A 41 9.64 -4.59 -4.52
C GLY A 41 8.69 -4.90 -5.68
N GLU A 42 7.68 -5.73 -5.45
CA GLU A 42 6.66 -6.01 -6.47
C GLU A 42 5.86 -4.76 -6.83
N ILE A 43 5.41 -3.99 -5.83
CA ILE A 43 4.61 -2.79 -6.10
C ILE A 43 5.39 -1.76 -6.95
N ARG A 44 6.70 -1.60 -6.70
CA ARG A 44 7.57 -0.72 -7.49
C ARG A 44 7.65 -1.12 -8.96
N SER A 45 7.60 -2.41 -9.28
CA SER A 45 7.70 -2.88 -10.66
C SER A 45 6.40 -2.76 -11.45
N TYR A 46 5.24 -2.75 -10.77
CA TYR A 46 3.92 -2.73 -11.43
C TYR A 46 3.29 -1.34 -11.59
N ILE A 47 3.75 -0.34 -10.82
CA ILE A 47 3.06 0.95 -10.75
C ILE A 47 3.54 1.92 -11.85
N PRO A 48 2.65 2.41 -12.74
CA PRO A 48 3.02 3.28 -13.84
C PRO A 48 2.98 4.79 -13.49
N TYR A 49 3.16 5.17 -12.22
CA TYR A 49 3.10 6.58 -11.82
C TYR A 49 4.35 7.32 -12.32
N ARG A 50 4.12 8.40 -13.09
CA ARG A 50 5.18 9.21 -13.70
C ARG A 50 5.74 10.28 -12.77
N ASP A 51 4.93 10.71 -11.80
CA ASP A 51 5.31 11.72 -10.82
C ASP A 51 6.16 11.09 -9.71
N ALA A 52 7.45 11.43 -9.70
CA ALA A 52 8.43 10.90 -8.75
C ALA A 52 8.15 11.33 -7.30
N GLU A 53 7.62 12.54 -7.08
CA GLU A 53 7.28 13.01 -5.74
C GLU A 53 6.09 12.24 -5.20
N PHE A 54 5.07 12.04 -6.05
CA PHE A 54 3.93 11.20 -5.71
C PHE A 54 4.36 9.77 -5.37
N VAL A 55 5.23 9.17 -6.20
CA VAL A 55 5.76 7.80 -6.02
C VAL A 55 6.46 7.67 -4.67
N GLU A 56 7.38 8.58 -4.34
CA GLU A 56 8.11 8.52 -3.08
C GLU A 56 7.16 8.68 -1.88
N ARG A 57 6.23 9.65 -1.93
CA ARG A 57 5.24 9.85 -0.87
C ARG A 57 4.35 8.60 -0.69
N TYR A 58 3.94 7.98 -1.78
CA TYR A 58 3.10 6.78 -1.77
C TYR A 58 3.85 5.58 -1.19
N HIS A 59 5.09 5.33 -1.61
CA HIS A 59 5.90 4.24 -1.05
C HIS A 59 6.23 4.46 0.43
N SER A 60 6.56 5.69 0.82
CA SER A 60 6.76 6.05 2.22
C SER A 60 5.51 5.79 3.06
N ALA A 61 4.33 6.11 2.54
CA ALA A 61 3.06 5.83 3.20
C ALA A 61 2.78 4.33 3.35
N LEU A 62 3.01 3.54 2.31
CA LEU A 62 2.86 2.07 2.37
C LEU A 62 3.84 1.42 3.36
N ARG A 63 5.08 1.91 3.42
CA ARG A 63 6.06 1.46 4.42
C ARG A 63 5.57 1.76 5.85
N LYS A 64 5.07 2.97 6.09
CA LYS A 64 4.48 3.36 7.38
C LYS A 64 3.24 2.53 7.74
N ALA A 65 2.47 2.13 6.74
CA ALA A 65 1.31 1.24 6.92
C ALA A 65 1.72 -0.21 7.25
N GLY A 66 3.00 -0.58 7.13
CA GLY A 66 3.51 -1.90 7.48
C GLY A 66 3.56 -2.88 6.31
N LEU A 67 3.59 -2.40 5.05
CA LEU A 67 3.83 -3.29 3.92
C LEU A 67 5.26 -3.88 3.98
N PRO A 68 5.43 -5.21 3.79
CA PRO A 68 6.74 -5.84 3.71
C PRO A 68 7.58 -5.33 2.52
N GLU A 69 8.91 -5.40 2.64
CA GLU A 69 9.86 -5.00 1.58
C GLU A 69 9.96 -6.01 0.44
#